data_AF-A0A507F3U3-F1
#
_entry.id   AF-A0A507F3U3-F1
#
_cell.length_a   1.000
_cell.length_b   1.000
_cell.length_c   1.000
_cell.angle_alpha   90.00
_cell.angle_beta   90.00
_cell.angle_gamma   90.00
#
_symmetry.space_group_name_H-M   'P 1'
#
loop_
_entity.id
_entity.type
_entity.pdbx_description
1 polymer ?
#
loop_
_entity_poly.entity_id
_entity_poly.type
_entity_poly.pdbx_seq_one_letter_code
_entity_poly.pdbx_strand_id
1 'polypeptide(L)'
;MGKNKSGAEKRRQAKAKVEAAEAQANMIPMTPAQAAAYMIRQQKDQERREKEASGMALVEQAELAIKSVGKTKRAPLLTADDALRANVATALLEIFARFDDDNDGALNRLELERFAVATNGEKFEEAAIDELKKSFNCNADGNLTRTGFLEMYQLQTLSDPNETWKDLIKHGYSIDVKLVNRATGSANINYARQDISKPATA
;
A
#
# COMPACT_ATOMS: atom_id res chain seq x y z
N MET A 1 -31.61 -8.91 13.23
CA MET A 1 -32.05 -7.51 13.45
C MET A 1 -32.09 -6.78 12.12
N GLY A 2 -33.26 -6.30 11.67
CA GLY A 2 -33.36 -5.60 10.39
C GLY A 2 -34.75 -4.99 10.15
N LYS A 3 -35.40 -4.51 11.22
CA LYS A 3 -36.64 -3.74 11.13
C LYS A 3 -36.26 -2.27 11.37
N ASN A 4 -36.87 -1.35 10.62
CA ASN A 4 -36.97 0.11 10.90
C ASN A 4 -36.37 1.10 9.88
N LYS A 5 -36.20 0.77 8.59
CA LYS A 5 -36.05 1.82 7.55
C LYS A 5 -37.34 2.15 6.79
N SER A 6 -38.28 1.21 6.69
CA SER A 6 -39.52 1.35 5.89
C SER A 6 -40.55 2.36 6.45
N GLY A 7 -40.62 2.54 7.77
CA GLY A 7 -41.64 3.40 8.39
C GLY A 7 -41.36 4.89 8.28
N ALA A 8 -40.10 5.30 8.47
CA ALA A 8 -39.70 6.71 8.39
C ALA A 8 -39.80 7.24 6.96
N GLU A 9 -39.46 6.41 5.98
CA GLU A 9 -39.49 6.76 4.56
C GLU A 9 -40.92 6.87 4.02
N LYS A 10 -41.81 5.93 4.41
CA LYS A 10 -43.25 6.03 4.13
C LYS A 10 -43.89 7.25 4.79
N ARG A 11 -43.49 7.59 6.02
CA ARG A 11 -43.96 8.81 6.72
C ARG A 11 -43.43 10.09 6.06
N ARG A 12 -42.18 10.11 5.58
CA ARG A 12 -41.62 11.22 4.78
C ARG A 12 -42.38 11.40 3.47
N GLN A 13 -42.66 10.32 2.75
CA GLN A 13 -43.43 10.36 1.51
C GLN A 13 -44.89 10.80 1.75
N ALA A 14 -45.52 10.33 2.82
CA ALA A 14 -46.87 10.76 3.19
C ALA A 14 -46.91 12.25 3.57
N LYS A 15 -45.93 12.72 4.37
CA LYS A 15 -45.82 14.14 4.75
C LYS A 15 -45.59 15.03 3.52
N ALA A 16 -44.72 14.61 2.59
CA ALA A 16 -44.48 15.32 1.34
C ALA A 16 -45.72 15.38 0.44
N LYS A 17 -46.56 14.34 0.43
CA LYS A 17 -47.83 14.32 -0.33
C LYS A 17 -48.89 15.25 0.27
N VAL A 18 -48.95 15.34 1.60
CA VAL A 18 -49.88 16.23 2.31
C VAL A 18 -49.46 17.69 2.14
N GLU A 19 -48.17 18.00 2.29
CA GLU A 19 -47.62 19.34 2.10
C GLU A 19 -47.76 19.81 0.64
N ALA A 20 -47.65 18.89 -0.32
CA ALA A 20 -47.95 19.17 -1.73
C ALA A 20 -49.44 19.47 -2.00
N ALA A 21 -50.35 18.78 -1.29
CA ALA A 21 -51.79 19.02 -1.42
C ALA A 21 -52.23 20.33 -0.75
N GLU A 22 -51.60 20.70 0.37
CA GLU A 22 -51.87 21.93 1.11
C GLU A 22 -51.32 23.17 0.37
N ALA A 23 -50.14 23.03 -0.27
CA ALA A 23 -49.61 24.04 -1.18
C ALA A 23 -50.49 24.24 -2.42
N GLN A 24 -51.20 23.19 -2.87
CA GLN A 24 -52.13 23.25 -4.00
C GLN A 24 -53.44 23.98 -3.67
N ALA A 25 -53.86 23.98 -2.40
CA ALA A 25 -55.07 24.66 -1.92
C ALA A 25 -54.90 26.18 -1.73
N ASN A 26 -53.65 26.68 -1.63
CA ASN A 26 -53.33 28.11 -1.53
C ASN A 26 -52.78 28.70 -2.84
N MET A 27 -52.98 28.02 -3.98
CA MET A 27 -52.57 28.55 -5.28
C MET A 27 -53.52 29.65 -5.75
N ILE A 28 -52.95 30.80 -6.10
CA ILE A 28 -53.61 31.79 -6.95
C ILE A 28 -54.21 31.02 -8.15
N PRO A 29 -55.52 31.16 -8.45
CA PRO A 29 -56.14 30.41 -9.52
C PRO A 29 -55.37 30.65 -10.82
N MET A 30 -54.74 29.59 -11.33
CA MET A 30 -53.97 29.62 -12.56
C MET A 30 -54.89 29.31 -13.74
N THR A 31 -54.70 30.04 -14.83
CA THR A 31 -55.26 29.65 -16.12
C THR A 31 -54.67 28.31 -16.57
N PRO A 32 -55.35 27.56 -17.47
CA PRO A 32 -54.80 26.33 -18.04
C PRO A 32 -53.40 26.50 -18.64
N ALA A 33 -53.11 27.67 -19.23
CA ALA A 33 -51.79 28.00 -19.78
C ALA A 33 -50.72 28.14 -18.68
N GLN A 34 -51.06 28.74 -17.53
CA GLN A 34 -50.14 28.88 -16.39
C GLN A 34 -49.89 27.54 -15.70
N ALA A 35 -50.90 26.67 -15.61
CA ALA A 35 -50.74 25.31 -15.10
C ALA A 35 -49.81 24.47 -15.99
N ALA A 36 -49.96 24.55 -17.32
CA ALA A 36 -49.06 23.87 -18.25
C ALA A 36 -47.61 24.37 -18.13
N ALA A 37 -47.39 25.69 -18.04
CA ALA A 37 -46.06 26.26 -17.85
C ALA A 37 -45.41 25.84 -16.52
N TYR A 38 -46.20 25.73 -15.45
CA TYR A 38 -45.74 25.23 -14.15
C TYR A 38 -45.31 23.76 -14.23
N MET A 39 -46.10 22.90 -14.88
CA MET A 39 -45.78 21.47 -15.02
C MET A 39 -44.51 21.24 -15.87
N ILE A 40 -44.35 22.00 -16.96
CA ILE A 40 -43.12 21.94 -17.78
C ILE A 40 -41.89 22.37 -16.97
N ARG A 41 -42.04 23.40 -16.12
CA ARG A 41 -40.96 23.85 -15.23
C ARG A 41 -40.60 22.77 -14.21
N GLN A 42 -41.59 22.13 -13.59
CA GLN A 42 -41.37 21.02 -12.66
C GLN A 42 -40.68 19.82 -13.33
N GLN A 43 -41.09 19.45 -14.55
CA GLN A 43 -40.45 18.38 -15.32
C GLN A 43 -38.99 18.71 -15.64
N LYS A 44 -38.70 19.93 -16.12
CA LYS A 44 -37.32 20.37 -16.40
C LYS A 44 -36.45 20.42 -15.13
N ASP A 45 -37.02 20.83 -14.00
CA ASP A 45 -36.32 20.84 -12.71
C ASP A 45 -36.04 19.43 -12.21
N GLN A 46 -36.96 18.49 -12.42
CA GLN A 46 -36.74 17.08 -12.10
C GLN A 46 -35.66 16.45 -12.99
N GLU A 47 -35.70 16.67 -14.31
CA GLU A 47 -34.67 16.19 -15.25
C GLU A 47 -33.28 16.75 -14.92
N ARG A 48 -33.20 18.03 -14.51
CA ARG A 48 -31.94 18.63 -14.04
C ARG A 48 -31.42 17.92 -12.79
N ARG A 49 -32.28 17.71 -11.80
CA ARG A 49 -31.91 17.02 -10.55
C ARG A 49 -31.45 15.58 -10.81
N GLU A 50 -32.10 14.87 -11.73
CA GLU A 50 -31.71 13.51 -12.12
C GLU A 50 -30.34 13.48 -12.82
N LYS A 51 -30.08 14.43 -13.74
CA LYS A 51 -28.76 14.58 -14.38
C LYS A 51 -27.66 14.96 -13.40
N GLU A 52 -27.92 15.88 -12.47
CA GLU A 52 -26.99 16.27 -11.42
C GLU A 52 -26.70 15.12 -10.45
N ALA A 53 -27.75 14.39 -10.01
CA ALA A 53 -27.60 13.21 -9.16
C ALA A 53 -26.81 12.08 -9.87
N SER A 54 -27.05 11.86 -11.16
CA SER A 54 -26.28 10.89 -11.96
C SER A 54 -24.81 11.32 -12.12
N GLY A 55 -24.55 12.61 -12.30
CA GLY A 55 -23.18 13.14 -12.35
C GLY A 55 -22.45 12.96 -11.03
N MET A 56 -23.11 13.28 -9.90
CA MET A 56 -22.56 13.06 -8.56
C MET A 56 -22.30 11.57 -8.28
N ALA A 57 -23.19 10.67 -8.71
CA ALA A 57 -22.99 9.23 -8.58
C ALA A 57 -21.79 8.73 -9.42
N LEU A 58 -21.58 9.28 -10.62
CA LEU A 58 -20.40 8.96 -11.43
C LEU A 58 -19.11 9.47 -10.78
N VAL A 59 -19.11 10.65 -10.17
CA VAL A 59 -17.96 11.18 -9.41
C VAL A 59 -17.66 10.31 -8.19
N GLU A 60 -18.69 9.91 -7.44
CA GLU A 60 -18.52 9.00 -6.30
C GLU A 60 -17.98 7.63 -6.73
N GLN A 61 -18.50 7.07 -7.83
CA GLN A 61 -18.00 5.82 -8.40
C GLN A 61 -16.54 5.95 -8.86
N ALA A 62 -16.17 7.07 -9.49
CA ALA A 62 -14.80 7.34 -9.92
C ALA A 62 -13.85 7.51 -8.71
N GLU A 63 -14.27 8.21 -7.66
CA GLU A 63 -13.49 8.31 -6.42
C GLU A 63 -13.28 6.96 -5.74
N LEU A 64 -14.31 6.12 -5.69
CA LEU A 64 -14.21 4.76 -5.14
C LEU A 64 -13.25 3.90 -5.96
N ALA A 65 -13.32 4.00 -7.30
CA ALA A 65 -12.39 3.32 -8.20
C ALA A 65 -10.95 3.78 -7.95
N ILE A 66 -10.68 5.09 -7.90
CA ILE A 66 -9.34 5.66 -7.63
C ILE A 66 -8.82 5.21 -6.26
N LYS A 67 -9.66 5.22 -5.22
CA LYS A 67 -9.30 4.72 -3.87
C LYS A 67 -9.00 3.21 -3.87
N SER A 68 -9.54 2.44 -4.81
CA SER A 68 -9.31 0.99 -4.92
C SER A 68 -8.09 0.61 -5.75
N VAL A 69 -7.65 1.45 -6.70
CA VAL A 69 -6.50 1.19 -7.59
C VAL A 69 -5.18 1.01 -6.81
N GLY A 70 -5.08 1.52 -5.59
CA GLY A 70 -3.94 1.35 -4.68
C GLY A 70 -3.99 0.14 -3.72
N LYS A 71 -5.06 -0.67 -3.73
CA LYS A 71 -5.22 -1.84 -2.84
C LYS A 71 -5.04 -3.15 -3.62
N THR A 72 -3.94 -3.31 -4.32
CA THR A 72 -3.51 -4.66 -4.71
C THR A 72 -3.15 -5.41 -3.43
N LYS A 73 -3.97 -6.41 -3.06
CA LYS A 73 -3.76 -7.22 -1.86
C LYS A 73 -2.45 -8.00 -2.01
N ARG A 74 -1.40 -7.53 -1.33
CA ARG A 74 -0.12 -8.24 -1.23
C ARG A 74 -0.35 -9.63 -0.63
N ALA A 75 0.45 -10.61 -1.05
CA ALA A 75 0.46 -11.92 -0.41
C ALA A 75 0.75 -11.79 1.10
N PRO A 76 0.31 -12.71 1.97
CA PRO A 76 0.79 -12.72 3.34
C PRO A 76 2.30 -13.00 3.34
N LEU A 77 3.05 -12.35 4.23
CA LEU A 77 4.49 -12.63 4.41
C LEU A 77 4.74 -13.70 5.48
N LEU A 78 3.89 -13.72 6.51
CA LEU A 78 3.95 -14.66 7.62
C LEU A 78 2.83 -15.70 7.56
N THR A 79 3.02 -16.81 8.26
CA THR A 79 1.99 -17.80 8.61
C THR A 79 1.12 -17.27 9.75
N ALA A 80 0.11 -18.05 10.15
CA ALA A 80 -0.69 -17.71 11.34
C ALA A 80 0.14 -17.74 12.64
N ASP A 81 1.17 -18.60 12.68
CA ASP A 81 2.09 -18.71 13.82
C ASP A 81 3.32 -17.80 13.69
N ASP A 82 3.18 -16.65 13.02
CA ASP A 82 4.22 -15.62 12.92
C ASP A 82 5.55 -16.03 12.26
N ALA A 83 5.60 -17.20 11.62
CA ALA A 83 6.76 -17.69 10.86
C ALA A 83 6.76 -17.18 9.41
N LEU A 84 7.94 -16.95 8.83
CA LEU A 84 8.06 -16.64 7.40
C LEU A 84 7.49 -17.77 6.55
N ARG A 85 6.67 -17.42 5.55
CA ARG A 85 6.18 -18.41 4.60
C ARG A 85 7.31 -18.94 3.72
N ALA A 86 7.19 -20.20 3.29
CA ALA A 86 8.22 -20.87 2.49
C ALA A 86 8.64 -20.09 1.23
N ASN A 87 7.68 -19.51 0.50
CA ASN A 87 7.97 -18.71 -0.70
C ASN A 87 8.69 -17.39 -0.36
N VAL A 88 8.41 -16.80 0.80
CA VAL A 88 9.08 -15.58 1.29
C VAL A 88 10.50 -15.91 1.75
N ALA A 89 10.67 -16.98 2.53
CA ALA A 89 12.00 -17.44 2.94
C ALA A 89 12.87 -17.78 1.71
N THR A 90 12.30 -18.43 0.70
CA THR A 90 13.00 -18.71 -0.57
C THR A 90 13.42 -17.43 -1.28
N ALA A 91 12.53 -16.42 -1.36
CA ALA A 91 12.85 -15.13 -1.95
C ALA A 91 13.97 -14.40 -1.21
N LEU A 92 13.90 -14.36 0.13
CA LEU A 92 14.91 -13.73 0.98
C LEU A 92 16.26 -14.43 0.88
N LEU A 93 16.29 -15.77 0.85
CA LEU A 93 17.53 -16.53 0.67
C LEU A 93 18.12 -16.38 -0.73
N GLU A 94 17.30 -16.15 -1.75
CA GLU A 94 17.80 -15.81 -3.08
C GLU A 94 18.42 -14.41 -3.09
N ILE A 95 17.82 -13.42 -2.40
CA ILE A 95 18.42 -12.09 -2.21
C ILE A 95 19.75 -12.20 -1.47
N PHE A 96 19.79 -12.95 -0.36
CA PHE A 96 21.01 -13.23 0.40
C PHE A 96 22.15 -13.73 -0.52
N ALA A 97 21.85 -14.72 -1.36
CA ALA A 97 22.82 -15.32 -2.28
C ALA A 97 23.34 -14.35 -3.36
N ARG A 98 22.71 -13.18 -3.56
CA ARG A 98 23.25 -12.13 -4.46
C ARG A 98 24.38 -11.32 -3.82
N PHE A 99 24.53 -11.39 -2.50
CA PHE A 99 25.52 -10.62 -1.72
C PHE A 99 26.57 -11.49 -1.04
N ASP A 100 26.30 -12.78 -0.86
CA ASP A 100 27.26 -13.81 -0.42
C ASP A 100 28.25 -14.11 -1.57
N ASP A 101 29.24 -13.22 -1.74
CA ASP A 101 30.14 -13.21 -2.89
C ASP A 101 31.11 -14.39 -2.83
N ASP A 102 31.56 -14.76 -1.62
CA ASP A 102 32.45 -15.89 -1.40
C ASP A 102 31.72 -17.25 -1.28
N ASN A 103 30.38 -17.24 -1.19
CA ASN A 103 29.52 -18.42 -1.08
C ASN A 103 29.84 -19.28 0.16
N ASP A 104 30.27 -18.66 1.25
CA ASP A 104 30.53 -19.35 2.53
C ASP A 104 29.23 -19.60 3.33
N GLY A 105 28.11 -19.01 2.89
CA GLY A 105 26.81 -19.12 3.54
C GLY A 105 26.57 -18.12 4.68
N ALA A 106 27.41 -17.10 4.82
CA ALA A 106 27.32 -16.04 5.81
C ALA A 106 27.77 -14.68 5.25
N LEU A 107 26.98 -13.62 5.45
CA LEU A 107 27.40 -12.28 5.02
C LEU A 107 28.46 -11.75 5.97
N ASN A 108 29.68 -11.63 5.44
CA ASN A 108 30.75 -10.93 6.14
C ASN A 108 30.47 -9.41 6.18
N ARG A 109 31.31 -8.65 6.91
CA ARG A 109 31.10 -7.21 7.08
C ARG A 109 30.94 -6.46 5.75
N LEU A 110 31.78 -6.73 4.76
CA LEU A 110 31.76 -6.03 3.50
C LEU A 110 30.48 -6.35 2.71
N GLU A 111 30.07 -7.61 2.71
CA GLU A 111 28.85 -8.08 2.04
C GLU A 111 27.59 -7.55 2.71
N LEU A 112 27.55 -7.54 4.04
CA LEU A 112 26.46 -6.96 4.82
C LEU A 112 26.32 -5.46 4.56
N GLU A 113 27.43 -4.73 4.46
CA GLU A 113 27.41 -3.30 4.07
C GLU A 113 26.89 -3.09 2.64
N ARG A 114 27.28 -3.95 1.68
CA ARG A 114 26.76 -3.92 0.31
C ARG A 114 25.25 -4.18 0.27
N PHE A 115 24.81 -5.18 1.03
CA PHE A 115 23.39 -5.48 1.19
C PHE A 115 22.62 -4.29 1.79
N ALA A 116 23.15 -3.67 2.85
CA ALA A 116 22.54 -2.52 3.50
C ALA A 116 22.39 -1.34 2.53
N VAL A 117 23.44 -1.00 1.78
CA VAL A 117 23.41 0.09 0.80
C VAL A 117 22.44 -0.23 -0.34
N ALA A 118 22.45 -1.46 -0.86
CA ALA A 118 21.52 -1.85 -1.92
C ALA A 118 20.05 -1.80 -1.46
N THR A 119 19.78 -2.15 -0.21
CA THR A 119 18.43 -2.27 0.34
C THR A 119 17.92 -0.94 0.88
N ASN A 120 18.72 -0.24 1.67
CA ASN A 120 18.34 0.98 2.40
C ASN A 120 18.93 2.27 1.81
N GLY A 121 19.96 2.17 0.96
CA GLY A 121 20.66 3.32 0.40
C GLY A 121 21.83 3.81 1.25
N GLU A 122 21.98 3.28 2.46
CA GLU A 122 23.05 3.63 3.41
C GLU A 122 23.59 2.38 4.10
N LYS A 123 24.79 2.51 4.68
CA LYS A 123 25.39 1.46 5.49
C LYS A 123 24.69 1.39 6.85
N PHE A 124 24.75 0.23 7.51
CA PHE A 124 24.37 0.17 8.90
C PHE A 124 25.37 0.92 9.78
N GLU A 125 24.85 1.60 10.80
CA GLU A 125 25.65 2.14 11.89
C GLU A 125 26.41 1.01 12.61
N GLU A 126 27.61 1.29 13.12
CA GLU A 126 28.43 0.26 13.76
C GLU A 126 27.70 -0.39 14.95
N ALA A 127 26.98 0.43 15.72
CA ALA A 127 26.15 -0.03 16.83
C ALA A 127 25.03 -0.99 16.39
N ALA A 128 24.43 -0.77 15.21
CA ALA A 128 23.40 -1.65 14.67
C ALA A 128 23.97 -3.00 14.25
N ILE A 129 25.22 -3.02 13.76
CA ILE A 129 25.88 -4.28 13.40
C ILE A 129 26.27 -5.06 14.67
N ASP A 130 26.72 -4.39 15.72
CA ASP A 130 26.98 -5.02 17.01
C ASP A 130 25.70 -5.62 17.63
N GLU A 131 24.56 -4.93 17.49
CA GLU A 131 23.26 -5.44 17.94
C GLU A 131 22.79 -6.64 17.10
N LEU A 132 22.96 -6.57 15.79
CA LEU A 132 22.66 -7.67 14.86
C LEU A 132 23.43 -8.94 15.24
N LYS A 133 24.73 -8.82 15.53
CA LYS A 133 25.57 -9.96 15.94
C LYS A 133 25.16 -10.58 17.28
N LYS A 134 24.55 -9.79 18.17
CA LYS A 134 24.05 -10.27 19.48
C LYS A 134 22.66 -10.90 19.39
N SER A 135 21.87 -10.47 18.42
CA SER A 135 20.44 -10.76 18.34
C SER A 135 20.11 -11.91 17.38
N PHE A 136 20.97 -12.16 16.39
CA PHE A 136 20.70 -13.12 15.32
C PHE A 136 21.83 -14.14 15.14
N ASN A 137 21.50 -15.26 14.52
CA ASN A 137 22.46 -16.32 14.28
C ASN A 137 23.63 -15.86 13.39
N CYS A 138 24.84 -15.94 13.94
CA CYS A 138 26.10 -15.67 13.26
C CYS A 138 27.01 -16.89 13.31
N ASN A 139 27.93 -17.02 12.35
CA ASN A 139 28.97 -18.05 12.37
C ASN A 139 30.06 -17.73 13.43
N ALA A 140 31.09 -18.59 13.52
CA ALA A 140 32.18 -18.43 14.49
C ALA A 140 32.96 -17.11 14.34
N ASP A 141 32.97 -16.53 13.14
CA ASP A 141 33.65 -15.26 12.82
C ASP A 141 32.72 -14.04 13.02
N GLY A 142 31.47 -14.27 13.44
CA GLY A 142 30.47 -13.22 13.63
C GLY A 142 29.84 -12.71 12.34
N ASN A 143 29.92 -13.48 11.25
CA ASN A 143 29.24 -13.18 9.99
C ASN A 143 27.79 -13.67 10.03
N LEU A 144 26.87 -12.91 9.44
CA LEU A 144 25.43 -13.18 9.52
C LEU A 144 25.04 -14.36 8.64
N THR A 145 24.58 -15.46 9.23
CA THR A 145 24.24 -16.66 8.46
C THR A 145 22.90 -16.50 7.74
N ARG A 146 22.61 -17.39 6.79
CA ARG A 146 21.28 -17.55 6.19
C ARG A 146 20.15 -17.65 7.22
N THR A 147 20.39 -18.35 8.33
CA THR A 147 19.42 -18.49 9.42
C THR A 147 19.21 -17.14 10.11
N GLY A 148 20.29 -16.45 10.47
CA GLY A 148 20.20 -15.14 11.12
C GLY A 148 19.53 -14.09 10.22
N PHE A 149 19.77 -14.16 8.92
CA PHE A 149 19.11 -13.30 7.94
C PHE A 149 17.59 -13.50 7.90
N LEU A 150 17.11 -14.74 7.98
CA LEU A 150 15.68 -15.03 8.06
C LEU A 150 15.08 -14.61 9.40
N GLU A 151 15.80 -14.82 10.51
CA GLU A 151 15.37 -14.36 11.85
C GLU A 151 15.21 -12.82 11.88
N MET A 152 16.18 -12.10 11.32
CA MET A 152 16.14 -10.64 11.16
C MET A 152 14.90 -10.20 10.38
N TYR A 153 14.65 -10.80 9.22
CA TYR A 153 13.47 -10.47 8.41
C TYR A 153 12.15 -10.89 9.06
N GLN A 154 12.11 -11.98 9.81
CA GLN A 154 10.92 -12.37 10.55
C GLN A 154 10.58 -11.32 11.62
N LEU A 155 11.57 -10.88 12.40
CA LEU A 155 11.38 -9.85 13.43
C LEU A 155 10.96 -8.51 12.82
N GLN A 156 11.62 -8.07 11.74
CA GLN A 156 11.23 -6.88 10.99
C GLN A 156 9.78 -6.99 10.49
N THR A 157 9.41 -8.13 9.90
CA THR A 157 8.07 -8.34 9.35
C THR A 157 6.99 -8.36 10.44
N LEU A 158 7.31 -8.87 11.64
CA LEU A 158 6.42 -8.80 12.79
C LEU A 158 6.17 -7.37 13.26
N SER A 159 7.19 -6.51 13.16
CA SER A 159 7.09 -5.10 13.55
C SER A 159 6.42 -4.24 12.48
N ASP A 160 6.92 -4.29 11.24
CA ASP A 160 6.34 -3.60 10.09
C ASP A 160 6.54 -4.43 8.80
N PRO A 161 5.48 -5.15 8.35
CA PRO A 161 5.51 -5.87 7.09
C PRO A 161 5.81 -4.99 5.87
N ASN A 162 5.58 -3.68 5.93
CA ASN A 162 5.80 -2.79 4.79
C ASN A 162 7.27 -2.62 4.46
N GLU A 163 8.17 -2.63 5.45
CA GLU A 163 9.62 -2.57 5.20
C GLU A 163 10.08 -3.79 4.41
N THR A 164 9.68 -5.00 4.84
CA THR A 164 9.97 -6.23 4.10
C THR A 164 9.41 -6.20 2.67
N TRP A 165 8.23 -5.62 2.47
CA TRP A 165 7.67 -5.44 1.12
C TRP A 165 8.48 -4.46 0.25
N LYS A 166 8.98 -3.36 0.82
CA LYS A 166 9.83 -2.43 0.08
C LYS A 166 11.09 -3.13 -0.40
N ASP A 167 11.72 -3.93 0.46
CA ASP A 167 12.94 -4.68 0.13
C ASP A 167 12.67 -5.69 -0.98
N LEU A 168 11.63 -6.51 -0.84
CA LEU A 168 11.24 -7.49 -1.85
C LEU A 168 11.02 -6.83 -3.22
N ILE A 169 10.26 -5.72 -3.26
CA ILE A 169 10.00 -4.97 -4.50
C ILE A 169 11.30 -4.39 -5.08
N LYS A 170 12.15 -3.81 -4.23
CA LYS A 170 13.44 -3.23 -4.63
C LYS A 170 14.38 -4.28 -5.24
N HIS A 171 14.35 -5.50 -4.71
CA HIS A 171 15.10 -6.64 -5.23
C HIS A 171 14.39 -7.39 -6.38
N GLY A 172 13.25 -6.85 -6.84
CA GLY A 172 12.58 -7.24 -8.08
C GLY A 172 11.49 -8.30 -7.94
N TYR A 173 10.95 -8.47 -6.74
CA TYR A 173 9.79 -9.34 -6.49
C TYR A 173 8.47 -8.59 -6.67
N SER A 174 7.48 -9.29 -7.21
CA SER A 174 6.09 -8.83 -7.27
C SER A 174 5.40 -8.91 -5.91
N ILE A 175 4.20 -8.32 -5.83
CA ILE A 175 3.28 -8.42 -4.67
C ILE A 175 2.85 -9.84 -4.32
N ASP A 176 3.09 -10.82 -5.20
CA ASP A 176 2.85 -12.25 -4.99
C ASP A 176 4.13 -13.02 -4.60
N VAL A 177 5.23 -12.30 -4.32
CA VAL A 177 6.56 -12.86 -3.99
C VAL A 177 7.08 -13.75 -5.13
N LYS A 178 6.84 -13.33 -6.37
CA LYS A 178 7.44 -13.93 -7.58
C LYS A 178 8.49 -12.99 -8.12
N LEU A 179 9.69 -13.51 -8.39
CA LEU A 179 10.77 -12.75 -9.01
C LEU A 179 10.34 -12.30 -10.42
N VAL A 180 10.30 -11.00 -10.66
CA VAL A 180 9.89 -10.39 -11.95
C VAL A 180 11.10 -9.86 -12.71
N ASN A 181 12.05 -9.27 -11.99
CA ASN A 181 13.32 -8.80 -12.55
C ASN A 181 14.45 -9.14 -11.57
N ARG A 182 15.55 -9.72 -12.05
CA ARG A 182 16.75 -9.77 -11.22
C ARG A 182 17.35 -8.38 -11.24
N ALA A 183 16.98 -7.55 -10.27
CA ALA A 183 17.75 -6.35 -9.98
C ALA A 183 19.18 -6.82 -9.72
N THR A 184 20.08 -6.55 -10.66
CA THR A 184 21.48 -6.93 -10.57
C THR A 184 22.07 -6.20 -9.37
N GLY A 185 22.51 -6.93 -8.35
CA GLY A 185 23.23 -6.41 -7.18
C GLY A 185 24.58 -5.74 -7.51
N SER A 186 24.79 -5.32 -8.75
CA SER A 186 26.06 -4.75 -9.26
C SER A 186 25.88 -3.65 -10.32
N ALA A 187 24.65 -3.23 -10.68
CA ALA A 187 24.46 -2.13 -11.63
C ALA A 187 24.25 -0.80 -10.92
N ASN A 188 25.29 0.04 -10.96
CA ASN A 188 25.44 1.41 -10.42
C ASN A 188 26.07 1.57 -9.03
N ILE A 189 27.22 0.92 -8.81
CA ILE A 189 28.25 1.44 -7.90
C ILE A 189 29.01 2.57 -8.61
N ASN A 190 28.41 3.76 -8.66
CA ASN A 190 29.05 5.00 -9.07
C ASN A 190 28.95 6.08 -7.99
N TYR A 191 28.96 5.65 -6.72
CA TYR A 191 29.24 6.50 -5.56
C TYR A 191 30.40 5.87 -4.79
N ALA A 192 31.41 6.66 -4.44
CA ALA A 192 32.64 6.33 -3.70
C ALA A 192 33.95 6.07 -4.49
N ARG A 193 34.13 6.66 -5.68
CA ARG A 193 35.48 7.01 -6.22
C ARG A 193 35.91 8.46 -5.95
N GLN A 194 35.30 9.10 -4.96
CA GLN A 194 35.79 10.32 -4.30
C GLN A 194 35.84 9.88 -2.82
N ASP A 195 36.94 9.79 -2.08
CA ASP A 195 38.09 10.68 -1.97
C ASP A 195 39.16 9.90 -1.17
N ILE A 196 40.17 9.33 -1.82
CA ILE A 196 41.38 8.77 -1.16
C ILE A 196 42.66 9.17 -1.90
N SER A 197 42.70 10.39 -2.43
CA SER A 197 43.97 10.97 -2.87
C SER A 197 44.12 12.41 -2.37
N LYS A 198 44.55 12.55 -1.12
CA LYS A 198 45.47 13.63 -0.79
C LYS A 198 46.76 13.02 -0.25
N PRO A 199 47.91 13.30 -0.87
CA PRO A 199 49.19 12.83 -0.37
C PRO A 199 49.52 13.57 0.92
N ALA A 200 50.09 12.82 1.88
CA ALA A 200 50.79 13.39 3.02
C ALA A 200 51.97 14.23 2.48
N THR A 201 51.91 15.54 2.69
CA THR A 201 53.08 16.41 2.60
C THR A 201 53.56 16.71 4.02
N ALA A 202 54.88 16.58 4.17
CA ALA A 202 55.70 16.67 5.38
C ALA A 202 55.49 17.95 6.21
#